data_AF-A0AB34PTF5-F1
#
_entry.id   AF-A0AB34PTF5-F1
#
_cell.length_a   1.000
_cell.length_b   1.000
_cell.length_c   1.000
_cell.angle_alpha   90.00
_cell.angle_beta   90.00
_cell.angle_gamma   90.00
#
_symmetry.space_group_name_H-M   'P 1'
#
loop_
_entity.id
_entity.type
_entity.pdbx_description
1 polymer ?
#
loop_
_entity_poly.entity_id
_entity_poly.type
_entity_poly.pdbx_seq_one_letter_code
_entity_poly.pdbx_strand_id
1 'polypeptide(L)'
;KELTLIIEYLYNSITSGTNSDIYSRYLLTTATTSKWPLYDKFYQAVKEDPAKLKFKFHIMYGQFDFMNSEAGEKLVKLLNENKVGAKYYEISEGGHNLYIDNPFDTNQKIFEIVSQDATKANNND
;
A
#
# COMPACT_ATOMS: atom_id res chain seq x y z
N LYS A 1 -10.36 15.19 -22.17
CA LYS A 1 -10.35 14.46 -23.46
C LYS A 1 -9.73 13.07 -23.30
N GLU A 2 -8.50 12.95 -22.78
CA GLU A 2 -7.83 11.66 -22.56
C GLU A 2 -8.53 10.76 -21.53
N LEU A 3 -8.96 11.31 -20.39
CA LEU A 3 -9.74 10.58 -19.37
C LEU A 3 -11.02 9.96 -19.95
N THR A 4 -11.74 10.71 -20.79
CA THR A 4 -12.96 10.24 -21.46
C THR A 4 -12.65 9.09 -22.41
N LEU A 5 -11.60 9.21 -23.21
CA LEU A 5 -11.15 8.16 -24.12
C LEU A 5 -10.73 6.87 -23.38
N ILE A 6 -10.06 7.00 -22.23
CA ILE A 6 -9.72 5.86 -21.38
C ILE A 6 -10.99 5.20 -20.83
N ILE A 7 -11.96 5.98 -20.35
CA ILE A 7 -13.22 5.43 -19.83
C ILE A 7 -14.00 4.69 -20.93
N GLU A 8 -14.10 5.28 -22.13
CA GLU A 8 -14.74 4.65 -23.29
C GLU A 8 -14.02 3.38 -23.73
N TYR A 9 -12.68 3.40 -23.76
CA TYR A 9 -11.88 2.21 -24.08
C TYR A 9 -12.10 1.10 -23.05
N LEU A 10 -12.07 1.42 -21.75
CA LEU A 10 -12.31 0.46 -20.68
C LEU A 10 -13.73 -0.12 -20.73
N TYR A 11 -14.73 0.72 -21.02
CA TYR A 11 -16.12 0.28 -21.17
C TYR A 11 -16.30 -0.66 -22.36
N ASN A 12 -15.76 -0.31 -23.53
CA ASN A 12 -15.85 -1.14 -24.73
C ASN A 12 -15.05 -2.45 -24.59
N SER A 13 -13.93 -2.41 -23.87
CA SER A 13 -13.16 -3.62 -23.52
C SER A 13 -13.95 -4.60 -22.64
N ILE A 14 -14.99 -4.14 -21.93
CA ILE A 14 -15.89 -5.00 -21.13
C ILE A 14 -17.01 -5.58 -21.99
N THR A 15 -17.62 -4.78 -22.86
CA THR A 15 -18.88 -5.12 -23.54
C THR A 15 -18.68 -5.82 -24.87
N SER A 16 -17.57 -5.55 -25.57
CA SER A 16 -17.30 -6.07 -26.92
C SER A 16 -15.82 -6.36 -27.19
N GLY A 17 -14.97 -6.34 -26.16
CA GLY A 17 -13.53 -6.54 -26.27
C GLY A 17 -13.10 -7.97 -26.62
N THR A 18 -11.95 -8.09 -27.27
CA THR A 18 -11.27 -9.38 -27.46
C THR A 18 -10.71 -9.90 -26.13
N ASN A 19 -10.25 -11.15 -26.11
CA ASN A 19 -9.54 -11.68 -24.93
C ASN A 19 -8.36 -10.78 -24.53
N SER A 20 -7.60 -10.26 -25.51
CA SER A 20 -6.50 -9.33 -25.26
C SER A 20 -6.97 -8.02 -24.64
N ASP A 21 -8.11 -7.47 -25.08
CA ASP A 21 -8.68 -6.25 -24.50
C ASP A 21 -9.13 -6.47 -23.05
N ILE A 22 -9.68 -7.66 -22.74
CA ILE A 22 -10.04 -8.05 -21.37
C ILE A 22 -8.80 -8.11 -20.47
N TYR A 23 -7.66 -8.61 -20.97
CA TYR A 23 -6.42 -8.65 -20.20
C TYR A 23 -5.74 -7.28 -20.06
N SER A 24 -5.70 -6.49 -21.12
CA SER A 24 -5.25 -5.10 -21.09
C SER A 24 -6.10 -4.26 -20.13
N ARG A 25 -7.40 -4.53 -20.06
CA ARG A 25 -8.30 -3.92 -19.06
C ARG A 25 -7.79 -4.20 -17.66
N TYR A 26 -7.41 -5.43 -17.30
CA TYR A 26 -6.91 -5.70 -15.95
C TYR A 26 -5.70 -4.83 -15.62
N LEU A 27 -4.73 -4.68 -16.53
CA LEU A 27 -3.56 -3.80 -16.32
C LEU A 27 -3.96 -2.35 -16.07
N LEU A 28 -5.04 -1.88 -16.71
CA LEU A 28 -5.51 -0.50 -16.64
C LEU A 28 -6.58 -0.27 -15.56
N THR A 29 -7.19 -1.34 -15.03
CA THR A 29 -8.18 -1.22 -13.96
C THR A 29 -7.50 -0.81 -12.66
N THR A 30 -8.14 0.04 -11.89
CA THR A 30 -7.71 0.33 -10.52
C THR A 30 -7.75 -0.90 -9.59
N ALA A 31 -8.33 -2.02 -10.03
CA ALA A 31 -8.38 -3.28 -9.29
C ALA A 31 -7.04 -4.04 -9.26
N THR A 32 -6.19 -3.93 -10.29
CA THR A 32 -4.83 -4.52 -10.26
C THR A 32 -3.93 -3.78 -9.29
N THR A 33 -4.15 -2.48 -9.14
CA THR A 33 -3.60 -1.74 -8.03
C THR A 33 -4.40 -2.13 -6.79
N SER A 34 -3.98 -3.16 -6.04
CA SER A 34 -4.64 -3.76 -4.86
C SER A 34 -4.77 -2.79 -3.64
N LYS A 35 -5.17 -1.54 -3.91
CA LYS A 35 -5.19 -0.36 -3.04
C LYS A 35 -6.30 -0.45 -1.98
N TRP A 36 -7.53 -0.64 -2.43
CA TRP A 36 -8.71 -0.74 -1.56
C TRP A 36 -8.87 -2.09 -0.87
N PRO A 37 -8.59 -3.25 -1.52
CA PRO A 37 -8.76 -4.54 -0.86
C PRO A 37 -7.90 -4.71 0.40
N LEU A 38 -6.69 -4.11 0.45
CA LEU A 38 -5.86 -4.17 1.65
C LEU A 38 -6.40 -3.22 2.73
N TYR A 39 -6.67 -1.95 2.37
CA TYR A 39 -7.26 -0.97 3.28
C TYR A 39 -8.59 -1.45 3.87
N ASP A 40 -9.52 -1.95 3.04
CA ASP A 40 -10.84 -2.42 3.46
C ASP A 40 -10.75 -3.60 4.43
N LYS A 41 -9.82 -4.53 4.20
CA LYS A 41 -9.59 -5.66 5.12
C LYS A 41 -9.11 -5.19 6.49
N PHE A 42 -8.14 -4.28 6.52
CA PHE A 42 -7.67 -3.72 7.79
C PHE A 42 -8.72 -2.83 8.44
N TYR A 43 -9.51 -2.09 7.65
CA TYR A 43 -10.61 -1.29 8.16
C TYR A 43 -11.68 -2.14 8.85
N GLN A 44 -12.08 -3.24 8.23
CA GLN A 44 -13.00 -4.20 8.85
C GLN A 44 -12.39 -4.81 10.11
N ALA A 45 -11.14 -5.29 10.05
CA ALA A 45 -10.47 -5.91 11.20
C ALA A 45 -10.35 -4.94 12.40
N VAL A 46 -9.99 -3.68 12.16
CA VAL A 46 -9.94 -2.63 13.18
C VAL A 46 -11.33 -2.34 13.74
N LYS A 47 -12.37 -2.30 12.90
CA LYS A 47 -13.74 -1.99 13.35
C LYS A 47 -14.35 -3.12 14.19
N GLU A 48 -14.05 -4.38 13.87
CA GLU A 48 -14.60 -5.54 14.56
C GLU A 48 -13.93 -5.78 15.91
N ASP A 49 -12.59 -5.83 15.92
CA ASP A 49 -11.82 -6.06 17.14
C ASP A 49 -10.37 -5.56 16.97
N PRO A 50 -10.09 -4.28 17.29
CA PRO A 50 -8.75 -3.73 17.17
C PRO A 50 -7.73 -4.45 18.06
N ALA A 51 -8.14 -5.10 19.16
CA ALA A 51 -7.25 -5.79 20.09
C ALA A 51 -6.65 -7.08 19.50
N LYS A 52 -7.19 -7.58 18.38
CA LYS A 52 -6.58 -8.69 17.62
C LYS A 52 -5.32 -8.28 16.87
N LEU A 53 -5.15 -6.99 16.58
CA LEU A 53 -3.97 -6.47 15.91
C LEU A 53 -2.85 -6.21 16.93
N LYS A 54 -2.16 -7.29 17.32
CA LYS A 54 -1.13 -7.27 18.38
C LYS A 54 0.28 -6.93 17.89
N PHE A 55 0.42 -6.45 16.66
CA PHE A 55 1.71 -6.14 16.05
C PHE A 55 1.72 -4.73 15.52
N LYS A 56 2.92 -4.12 15.51
CA LYS A 56 3.13 -2.79 14.94
C LYS A 56 3.14 -2.87 13.44
N PHE A 57 2.62 -1.83 12.80
CA PHE A 57 2.56 -1.72 11.35
C PHE A 57 3.62 -0.75 10.84
N HIS A 58 4.41 -1.21 9.87
CA HIS A 58 5.33 -0.37 9.12
C HIS A 58 4.94 -0.47 7.65
N ILE A 59 4.37 0.62 7.12
CA ILE A 59 3.88 0.69 5.75
C ILE A 59 4.87 1.50 4.94
N MET A 60 5.38 0.92 3.85
CA MET A 60 6.45 1.50 3.03
C MET A 60 5.99 1.62 1.58
N TYR A 61 6.24 2.76 0.96
CA TYR A 61 5.98 3.03 -0.46
C TYR A 61 7.23 3.63 -1.12
N GLY A 62 7.40 3.41 -2.42
CA GLY A 62 8.40 4.15 -3.20
C GLY A 62 7.95 5.57 -3.52
N GLN A 63 8.88 6.52 -3.53
CA GLN A 63 8.63 7.93 -3.91
C GLN A 63 7.98 8.08 -5.29
N PHE A 64 8.35 7.21 -6.24
CA PHE A 64 7.84 7.19 -7.60
C PHE A 64 6.96 5.97 -7.88
N ASP A 65 6.43 5.34 -6.82
CA ASP A 65 5.49 4.23 -6.97
C ASP A 65 4.21 4.72 -7.67
N PHE A 66 3.74 3.95 -8.65
CA PHE A 66 2.46 4.21 -9.33
C PHE A 66 1.25 3.79 -8.47
N MET A 67 1.49 3.10 -7.35
CA MET A 67 0.50 2.79 -6.34
C MET A 67 0.15 4.02 -5.49
N ASN A 68 -1.02 3.99 -4.86
CA ASN A 68 -1.55 5.15 -4.15
C ASN A 68 -1.01 5.17 -2.72
N SER A 69 0.05 5.94 -2.48
CA SER A 69 0.61 6.22 -1.15
C SER A 69 -0.43 6.78 -0.18
N GLU A 70 -1.38 7.59 -0.67
CA GLU A 70 -2.46 8.19 0.14
C GLU A 70 -3.30 7.12 0.86
N ALA A 71 -3.51 5.95 0.24
CA ALA A 71 -4.22 4.85 0.87
C ALA A 71 -3.43 4.25 2.05
N GLY A 72 -2.11 4.17 1.91
CA GLY A 72 -1.19 3.79 2.98
C GLY A 72 -1.23 4.78 4.14
N GLU A 73 -1.18 6.09 3.85
CA GLU A 73 -1.30 7.14 4.87
C GLU A 73 -2.63 7.07 5.63
N LYS A 74 -3.75 6.90 4.90
CA LYS A 74 -5.08 6.72 5.51
C LYS A 74 -5.13 5.48 6.40
N LEU A 75 -4.49 4.38 5.98
CA LEU A 75 -4.41 3.17 6.78
C LEU A 75 -3.62 3.41 8.08
N VAL A 76 -2.47 4.07 8.01
CA VAL A 76 -1.67 4.42 9.20
C VAL A 76 -2.47 5.30 10.16
N LYS A 77 -3.20 6.30 9.63
CA LYS A 77 -4.08 7.14 10.43
C LYS A 77 -5.13 6.31 11.17
N LEU A 78 -5.85 5.45 10.44
CA LEU A 78 -6.88 4.58 11.01
C LEU A 78 -6.33 3.68 12.13
N LEU A 79 -5.17 3.05 11.91
CA LEU A 79 -4.54 2.16 12.88
C LEU A 79 -4.10 2.90 14.15
N ASN A 80 -3.56 4.12 13.98
CA ASN A 80 -3.13 4.96 15.11
C ASN A 80 -4.31 5.51 15.93
N GLU A 81 -5.39 5.94 15.26
CA GLU A 81 -6.64 6.34 15.93
C GLU A 81 -7.21 5.21 16.81
N ASN A 82 -6.96 3.95 16.42
CA ASN A 82 -7.36 2.76 17.16
C ASN A 82 -6.26 2.17 18.06
N LYS A 83 -5.19 2.93 18.33
CA LYS A 83 -4.08 2.56 19.25
C LYS A 83 -3.30 1.29 18.87
N VAL A 84 -3.35 0.87 17.61
CA VAL A 84 -2.62 -0.32 17.11
C VAL A 84 -1.13 -0.03 16.92
N GLY A 85 -0.77 1.23 16.63
CA GLY A 85 0.62 1.65 16.43
C GLY A 85 1.10 1.34 15.02
N ALA A 86 1.10 2.38 14.17
CA ALA A 86 1.48 2.29 12.78
C ALA A 86 2.38 3.46 12.36
N LYS A 87 3.27 3.22 11.40
CA LYS A 87 4.13 4.24 10.80
C LYS A 87 4.16 4.10 9.28
N TYR A 88 4.21 5.24 8.61
CA TYR A 88 4.37 5.36 7.17
C TYR A 88 5.82 5.75 6.84
N TYR A 89 6.36 5.20 5.75
CA TYR A 89 7.67 5.50 5.23
C TYR A 89 7.63 5.60 3.71
N GLU A 90 8.46 6.49 3.18
CA GLU A 90 8.69 6.62 1.75
C GLU A 90 10.16 6.28 1.47
N ILE A 91 10.38 5.43 0.47
CA ILE A 91 11.70 5.02 -0.01
C ILE A 91 12.09 5.98 -1.13
N SER A 92 13.18 6.71 -0.90
CA SER A 92 13.74 7.68 -1.85
C SER A 92 14.12 7.00 -3.16
N GLU A 93 13.78 7.63 -4.29
CA GLU A 93 14.01 7.09 -5.63
C GLU A 93 13.42 5.68 -5.88
N GLY A 94 12.60 5.17 -4.97
CA GLY A 94 11.96 3.87 -5.11
C GLY A 94 10.73 3.95 -6.01
N GLY A 95 10.57 2.99 -6.91
CA GLY A 95 9.33 2.73 -7.63
C GLY A 95 8.47 1.71 -6.89
N HIS A 96 7.72 0.90 -7.63
CA HIS A 96 6.79 -0.07 -7.04
C HIS A 96 7.49 -1.27 -6.40
N ASN A 97 8.63 -1.69 -6.95
CA ASN A 97 9.33 -2.86 -6.45
C ASN A 97 10.32 -2.42 -5.39
N LEU A 98 9.87 -2.46 -4.13
CA LEU A 98 10.58 -2.01 -2.94
C LEU A 98 12.09 -2.36 -2.94
N TYR A 99 12.46 -3.57 -3.38
CA TYR A 99 13.85 -4.05 -3.37
C TYR A 99 14.65 -3.81 -4.65
N ILE A 100 13.98 -3.56 -5.78
CA ILE A 100 14.65 -3.47 -7.09
C ILE A 100 15.08 -2.04 -7.38
N ASP A 101 14.30 -1.05 -6.91
CA ASP A 101 14.47 0.34 -7.33
C ASP A 101 15.47 1.11 -6.44
N ASN A 102 15.47 0.92 -5.12
CA ASN A 102 16.51 1.46 -4.22
C ASN A 102 16.79 0.54 -3.01
N PRO A 103 17.57 -0.54 -3.20
CA PRO A 103 17.86 -1.50 -2.15
C PRO A 103 18.64 -0.89 -0.97
N PHE A 104 19.42 0.17 -1.19
CA PHE A 104 20.22 0.80 -0.13
C PHE A 104 19.31 1.49 0.89
N ASP A 105 18.40 2.34 0.43
CA ASP A 105 17.48 3.05 1.32
C ASP A 105 16.49 2.08 1.97
N THR A 106 15.96 1.11 1.22
CA THR A 106 15.07 0.08 1.79
C THR A 106 15.74 -0.73 2.89
N ASN A 107 16.95 -1.24 2.68
CA ASN A 107 17.66 -2.01 3.68
C ASN A 107 17.99 -1.16 4.92
N GLN A 108 18.39 0.10 4.70
CA GLN A 108 18.64 1.03 5.78
C GLN A 108 17.39 1.29 6.61
N LYS A 109 16.22 1.49 5.98
CA LYS A 109 14.93 1.67 6.67
C LYS A 109 14.52 0.44 7.45
N ILE A 110 14.67 -0.76 6.89
CA ILE A 110 14.37 -2.00 7.60
C ILE A 110 15.29 -2.14 8.82
N PHE A 111 16.59 -1.87 8.66
CA PHE A 111 17.55 -1.91 9.76
C PHE A 111 17.18 -0.93 10.89
N GLU A 112 16.81 0.31 10.53
CA GLU A 112 16.37 1.33 11.48
C GLU A 112 15.11 0.89 12.25
N ILE A 113 14.11 0.34 11.54
CA ILE A 113 12.87 -0.17 12.14
C ILE A 113 13.17 -1.25 13.17
N VAL A 114 13.91 -2.28 12.76
CA VAL A 114 14.24 -3.42 13.62
C VAL A 114 15.06 -2.97 14.83
N SER A 115 16.05 -2.10 14.63
CA SER A 115 16.90 -1.60 15.71
C SER A 115 16.13 -0.76 16.73
N GLN A 116 15.22 0.12 16.25
CA GLN A 116 14.39 0.94 17.13
C GLN A 116 13.40 0.10 17.94
N ASP A 117 12.79 -0.90 17.32
CA ASP A 117 11.83 -1.77 18.00
C ASP A 117 12.50 -2.69 19.01
N ALA A 118 13.69 -3.22 18.71
CA ALA A 118 14.50 -3.97 19.67
C ALA A 118 14.90 -3.11 20.87
N THR A 119 15.34 -1.87 20.64
CA THR A 119 15.73 -0.95 21.72
C THR A 119 14.54 -0.58 22.61
N LYS A 120 13.35 -0.37 22.02
CA LYS A 120 12.13 -0.07 22.79
C LYS A 120 11.59 -1.26 23.56
N ALA A 121 11.79 -2.48 23.07
CA ALA A 121 11.46 -3.68 23.83
C ALA A 121 12.34 -3.78 25.09
N ASN A 122 13.66 -3.59 24.93
CA ASN A 122 14.62 -3.69 26.04
C ASN A 122 14.53 -2.59 27.10
N ASN A 123 13.90 -1.44 26.78
CA ASN A 123 13.76 -0.31 27.70
C ASN A 123 12.41 -0.26 28.42
N ASN A 124 11.50 -1.20 28.13
CA ASN A 124 10.17 -1.31 28.75
C ASN A 124 10.06 -2.55 29.67
N ASP A 125 11.17 -3.22 29.96
CA ASP A 125 11.30 -4.28 30.98
C ASP A 125 11.77 -3.70 32.33
#